data_AF-A0A7S3AZG1-F1
#
_entry.id   AF-A0A7S3AZG1-F1
#
_cell.length_a   1.000
_cell.length_b   1.000
_cell.length_c   1.000
_cell.angle_alpha   90.00
_cell.angle_beta   90.00
_cell.angle_gamma   90.00
#
_symmetry.space_group_name_H-M   'P 1'
#
loop_
_entity.id
_entity.type
_entity.pdbx_description
1 polymer ?
#
loop_
_entity_poly.entity_id
_entity_poly.type
_entity_poly.pdbx_seq_one_letter_code
_entity_poly.pdbx_strand_id
1 'polypeptide(L)'
;ARPPQRDCPICYEFLFDSLEAPQVLRCGHTIHRKCLESYSAHGGYTCPLCNASVCDMRAAWGVLDEEIQHTPMPAELICQVAVLCNDCHKISKAAYHALGLKCSACGSYNTRRV
;
A
#
# COMPACT_ATOMS: atom_id res chain seq x y z
N ALA A 1 6.87 -20.32 -8.79
CA ALA A 1 5.94 -19.23 -9.18
C ALA A 1 4.69 -19.32 -8.30
N ARG A 2 4.18 -18.21 -7.77
CA ARG A 2 2.87 -18.20 -7.06
C ARG A 2 1.79 -18.54 -8.10
N PRO A 3 0.88 -19.50 -7.85
CA PRO A 3 -0.15 -19.85 -8.82
C PRO A 3 -1.00 -18.61 -9.17
N PRO A 4 -1.37 -18.41 -10.43
CA PRO A 4 -2.21 -17.30 -10.83
C PRO A 4 -3.53 -17.40 -10.09
N GLN A 5 -3.91 -16.32 -9.42
CA GLN A 5 -5.21 -16.22 -8.80
C GLN A 5 -6.26 -16.34 -9.91
N ARG A 6 -7.24 -17.22 -9.71
CA ARG A 6 -8.27 -17.50 -10.70
C ARG A 6 -9.51 -16.63 -10.50
N ASP A 7 -9.78 -16.29 -9.25
CA ASP A 7 -10.99 -15.57 -8.86
C ASP A 7 -10.67 -14.17 -8.33
N CYS A 8 -11.51 -13.21 -8.67
CA CYS A 8 -11.39 -11.84 -8.23
C CYS A 8 -11.56 -11.76 -6.70
N PRO A 9 -10.63 -11.15 -5.94
CA PRO A 9 -10.71 -11.10 -4.48
C PRO A 9 -11.83 -10.20 -3.93
N ILE A 10 -12.56 -9.50 -4.81
CA ILE A 10 -13.65 -8.58 -4.44
C ILE A 10 -15.02 -9.22 -4.66
N CYS A 11 -15.27 -9.75 -5.86
CA CYS A 11 -16.57 -10.37 -6.19
C CYS A 11 -16.58 -11.90 -6.11
N TYR A 12 -15.41 -12.54 -5.95
CA TYR A 12 -15.23 -14.00 -5.92
C TYR A 12 -15.63 -14.74 -7.20
N GLU A 13 -15.76 -14.02 -8.31
CA GLU A 13 -16.01 -14.58 -9.64
C GLU A 13 -14.71 -14.79 -10.40
N PHE A 14 -14.72 -15.69 -11.39
CA PHE A 14 -13.57 -16.01 -12.22
C PHE A 14 -13.11 -14.79 -13.04
N LEU A 15 -11.80 -14.53 -13.03
CA LEU A 15 -11.18 -13.32 -13.59
C LEU A 15 -11.27 -13.19 -15.12
N PHE A 16 -11.57 -14.28 -15.82
CA PHE A 16 -11.52 -14.35 -17.28
C PHE A 16 -12.85 -14.72 -17.93
N ASP A 17 -13.96 -14.69 -17.19
CA ASP A 17 -15.31 -14.89 -17.74
C ASP A 17 -15.90 -13.59 -18.32
N SER A 18 -15.29 -12.44 -18.01
CA SER A 18 -15.69 -11.14 -18.55
C SER A 18 -15.05 -10.86 -19.91
N LEU A 19 -15.76 -10.12 -20.78
CA LEU A 19 -15.20 -9.55 -22.00
C LEU A 19 -14.11 -8.49 -21.71
N GLU A 20 -14.15 -7.90 -20.50
CA GLU A 20 -13.16 -6.94 -20.08
C GLU A 20 -11.96 -7.63 -19.43
N ALA A 21 -10.76 -7.31 -19.92
CA ALA A 21 -9.53 -7.85 -19.33
C ALA A 21 -9.41 -7.43 -17.86
N PRO A 22 -8.99 -8.35 -16.96
CA PRO A 22 -8.72 -8.00 -15.58
C PRO A 22 -7.47 -7.12 -15.47
N GLN A 23 -7.38 -6.35 -14.40
CA GLN A 23 -6.25 -5.48 -14.11
C GLN A 23 -5.19 -6.24 -13.29
N VAL A 24 -3.96 -6.24 -13.77
CA VAL A 24 -2.78 -6.65 -12.98
C VAL A 24 -2.29 -5.44 -12.18
N LEU A 25 -2.26 -5.56 -10.86
CA LEU A 25 -1.79 -4.53 -9.94
C LEU A 25 -0.26 -4.45 -9.92
N ARG A 26 0.29 -3.37 -9.34
CA ARG A 26 1.75 -3.17 -9.19
C ARG A 26 2.44 -4.28 -8.40
N CYS A 27 1.73 -4.89 -7.45
CA CYS A 27 2.20 -6.04 -6.68
C CYS A 27 2.14 -7.38 -7.44
N GLY A 28 1.55 -7.40 -8.65
CA GLY A 28 1.38 -8.59 -9.48
C GLY A 28 0.08 -9.38 -9.23
N HIS A 29 -0.74 -9.00 -8.24
CA HIS A 29 -2.08 -9.58 -8.06
C HIS A 29 -3.07 -9.08 -9.12
N THR A 30 -4.12 -9.84 -9.39
CA THR A 30 -5.05 -9.57 -10.48
C THR A 30 -6.47 -9.42 -9.95
N ILE A 31 -7.19 -8.39 -10.42
CA ILE A 31 -8.55 -8.04 -9.98
C ILE A 31 -9.35 -7.60 -11.22
N HIS A 32 -10.66 -7.85 -11.27
CA HIS A 32 -11.51 -7.24 -12.29
C HIS A 32 -11.37 -5.70 -12.29
N ARG A 33 -11.27 -5.10 -13.48
CA ARG A 33 -11.16 -3.64 -13.62
C ARG A 33 -12.33 -2.91 -12.93
N LYS A 34 -13.57 -3.35 -13.17
CA LYS A 34 -14.77 -2.80 -12.52
C LYS A 34 -14.72 -2.91 -10.99
N CYS A 35 -14.24 -4.03 -10.47
CA CYS A 35 -14.11 -4.21 -9.02
C CYS A 35 -13.03 -3.29 -8.45
N LEU A 36 -11.90 -3.11 -9.13
CA LEU A 36 -10.86 -2.17 -8.72
C LEU A 36 -11.36 -0.72 -8.74
N GLU A 37 -12.09 -0.32 -9.79
CA GLU A 37 -12.69 1.01 -9.90
C GLU A 37 -13.68 1.28 -8.78
N SER A 38 -14.60 0.34 -8.54
CA SER A 38 -15.56 0.43 -7.42
C SER A 38 -14.84 0.49 -6.08
N TYR A 39 -13.86 -0.40 -5.83
CA TYR A 39 -13.06 -0.39 -4.61
C TYR A 39 -12.35 0.95 -4.40
N SER A 40 -11.75 1.51 -5.45
CA SER A 40 -11.07 2.81 -5.39
C SER A 40 -12.03 3.97 -5.15
N ALA A 41 -13.22 3.94 -5.74
CA ALA A 41 -14.25 4.94 -5.50
C ALA A 41 -14.74 4.97 -4.04
N HIS A 42 -14.64 3.84 -3.33
CA HIS A 42 -14.96 3.73 -1.90
C HIS A 42 -13.73 3.92 -0.99
N GLY A 43 -12.66 4.54 -1.49
CA GLY A 43 -11.46 4.87 -0.72
C GLY A 43 -10.43 3.74 -0.60
N GLY A 44 -10.63 2.62 -1.30
CA GLY A 44 -9.68 1.53 -1.35
C GLY A 44 -8.48 1.83 -2.23
N TYR A 45 -7.28 1.93 -1.65
CA TYR A 45 -6.04 2.18 -2.41
C TYR A 45 -4.97 1.10 -2.22
N THR A 46 -5.27 0.03 -1.48
CA THR A 46 -4.36 -1.08 -1.22
C THR A 46 -4.87 -2.39 -1.82
N CYS A 47 -3.96 -3.28 -2.17
CA CYS A 47 -4.32 -4.59 -2.68
C CYS A 47 -4.97 -5.40 -1.55
N PRO A 48 -6.18 -5.95 -1.72
CA PRO A 48 -6.86 -6.72 -0.67
C PRO A 48 -6.14 -8.03 -0.29
N LEU A 49 -5.09 -8.42 -1.03
CA LEU A 49 -4.36 -9.67 -0.83
C LEU A 49 -3.00 -9.50 -0.16
N CYS A 50 -2.37 -8.33 -0.32
CA CYS A 50 -1.03 -8.08 0.22
C CYS A 50 -0.85 -6.68 0.82
N ASN A 51 -1.88 -5.84 0.78
CA ASN A 51 -1.89 -4.45 1.25
C ASN A 51 -0.92 -3.49 0.53
N ALA A 52 -0.24 -3.92 -0.54
CA ALA A 52 0.56 -3.03 -1.38
C ALA A 52 -0.33 -1.96 -2.06
N SER A 53 0.18 -0.75 -2.23
CA SER A 53 -0.55 0.34 -2.90
C SER A 53 -0.87 -0.04 -4.35
N VAL A 54 -2.13 0.17 -4.78
CA VAL A 54 -2.57 -0.16 -6.15
C VAL A 54 -2.27 0.95 -7.16
N CYS A 55 -2.13 2.19 -6.67
CA CYS A 55 -1.83 3.38 -7.46
C CYS A 55 -0.55 4.08 -6.98
N ASP A 56 -0.14 5.13 -7.67
CA ASP A 56 1.02 5.94 -7.27
C ASP A 56 0.64 6.87 -6.12
N MET A 57 1.19 6.59 -4.95
CA MET A 57 0.90 7.34 -3.72
C MET A 57 1.94 8.43 -3.40
N ARG A 58 2.90 8.70 -4.31
CA ARG A 58 3.97 9.70 -4.06
C ARG A 58 3.46 11.07 -3.63
N ALA A 59 2.36 11.54 -4.24
CA ALA A 59 1.75 12.82 -3.87
C ALA A 59 1.19 12.80 -2.43
N ALA A 60 0.47 11.73 -2.04
CA ALA A 60 -0.05 11.57 -0.69
C ALA A 60 1.07 11.46 0.36
N TRP A 61 2.16 10.75 0.02
CA TRP A 61 3.34 10.67 0.88
C TRP A 61 4.07 12.00 1.04
N GLY A 62 4.06 12.84 0.00
CA GLY A 62 4.58 14.21 0.09
C GLY A 62 3.82 15.06 1.08
N VAL A 63 2.49 14.94 1.13
CA VAL A 63 1.67 15.64 2.15
C VAL A 63 2.04 15.19 3.56
N LEU A 64 2.22 13.88 3.80
CA LEU A 64 2.66 13.37 5.10
C LEU A 64 4.07 13.86 5.46
N ASP A 65 4.98 13.96 4.49
CA ASP A 65 6.31 14.51 4.72
C ASP A 65 6.25 15.96 5.23
N GLU A 66 5.41 16.80 4.62
CA GLU A 66 5.19 18.19 5.03
C GLU A 66 4.58 18.27 6.43
N GLU A 67 3.52 17.50 6.71
CA GLU A 67 2.88 17.48 8.02
C GLU A 67 3.83 17.05 9.13
N ILE A 68 4.66 16.03 8.89
CA ILE A 68 5.69 15.57 9.83
C ILE A 68 6.72 16.67 10.12
N GLN A 69 7.13 17.42 9.10
CA GLN A 69 8.05 18.55 9.29
C GLN A 69 7.44 19.66 10.15
N HIS A 70 6.14 19.92 9.99
CA HIS A 70 5.41 20.92 10.76
C HIS A 70 4.99 20.48 12.16
N THR A 71 5.09 19.18 12.48
CA THR A 71 4.67 18.61 13.77
C THR A 71 5.79 17.79 14.44
N PRO A 72 6.95 18.39 14.77
CA PRO A 72 8.08 17.66 15.30
C PRO A 72 7.73 16.89 16.59
N MET A 73 8.22 15.65 16.68
CA MET A 73 8.01 14.81 17.86
C MET A 73 8.71 15.38 19.11
N PRO A 74 8.10 15.25 20.31
CA PRO A 74 8.76 15.54 21.58
C PRO A 74 10.05 14.76 21.74
N ALA A 75 11.07 15.37 22.37
CA ALA A 75 12.42 14.81 22.46
C ALA A 75 12.45 13.43 23.11
N GLU A 76 11.60 13.20 24.10
CA GLU A 76 11.44 11.96 24.84
C GLU A 76 10.85 10.80 24.01
N LEU A 77 10.24 11.10 22.85
CA LEU A 77 9.62 10.10 21.96
C LEU A 77 10.44 9.87 20.68
N ILE A 78 11.60 10.51 20.54
CA ILE A 78 12.50 10.31 19.39
C ILE A 78 13.15 8.92 19.50
N CYS A 79 12.69 8.01 18.64
CA CYS A 79 13.29 6.69 18.51
C CYS A 79 13.15 6.16 17.07
N GLN A 80 13.84 5.05 16.79
CA GLN A 80 13.67 4.31 15.55
C GLN A 80 12.91 3.02 15.82
N VAL A 81 12.03 2.64 14.89
CA VAL A 81 11.28 1.39 14.92
C VAL A 81 11.54 0.59 13.66
N ALA A 82 11.51 -0.75 13.79
CA ALA A 82 11.54 -1.64 12.64
C ALA A 82 10.16 -1.67 11.98
N VAL A 83 10.14 -1.57 10.65
CA VAL A 83 8.93 -1.64 9.85
C VAL A 83 9.11 -2.55 8.64
N LEU A 84 8.04 -3.26 8.28
CA LEU A 84 7.88 -3.91 6.99
C LEU A 84 7.06 -3.01 6.07
N CYS A 85 7.59 -2.70 4.89
CA CYS A 85 6.87 -1.91 3.88
C CYS A 85 6.02 -2.81 2.98
N ASN A 86 4.73 -2.51 2.84
CA ASN A 86 3.82 -3.27 1.99
C ASN A 86 4.06 -3.02 0.49
N ASP A 87 4.71 -1.91 0.12
CA ASP A 87 4.97 -1.59 -1.29
C ASP A 87 6.23 -2.25 -1.83
N CYS A 88 7.34 -2.22 -1.06
CA CYS A 88 8.63 -2.79 -1.49
C CYS A 88 8.99 -4.11 -0.82
N HIS A 89 8.19 -4.58 0.15
CA HIS A 89 8.41 -5.83 0.91
C HIS A 89 9.75 -5.92 1.64
N LYS A 90 10.44 -4.79 1.86
CA LYS A 90 11.68 -4.72 2.64
C LYS A 90 11.39 -4.35 4.09
N ILE A 91 12.18 -4.93 4.99
CA ILE A 91 12.27 -4.46 6.37
C ILE A 91 13.27 -3.31 6.41
N SER A 92 12.90 -2.22 7.08
CA SER A 92 13.74 -1.05 7.27
C SER A 92 13.54 -0.45 8.66
N LYS A 93 14.50 0.35 9.13
CA LYS A 93 14.30 1.24 10.28
C LYS A 93 13.64 2.53 9.82
N ALA A 94 12.63 2.98 10.55
CA ALA A 94 11.94 4.26 10.34
C ALA A 94 12.05 5.11 11.60
N ALA A 95 12.18 6.43 11.45
CA ALA A 95 11.98 7.34 12.57
C ALA A 95 10.51 7.23 13.02
N TYR A 96 10.30 7.09 14.32
CA TYR A 96 8.94 7.05 14.86
C TYR A 96 8.29 8.44 14.76
N HIS A 97 7.11 8.49 14.16
CA HIS A 97 6.24 9.65 14.15
C HIS A 97 4.79 9.20 14.29
N ALA A 98 3.96 9.96 15.00
CA ALA A 98 2.56 9.60 15.22
C ALA A 98 1.73 9.55 13.92
N LEU A 99 2.07 10.41 12.95
CA LEU A 99 1.39 10.49 11.63
C LEU A 99 1.77 9.36 10.66
N GLY A 100 2.96 8.77 10.79
CA GLY A 100 3.39 7.76 9.83
C GLY A 100 4.83 7.29 9.98
N LEU A 101 5.11 6.10 9.46
CA LEU A 101 6.44 5.50 9.49
C LEU A 101 6.97 5.33 8.07
N LYS A 102 7.90 6.21 7.69
CA LYS A 102 8.46 6.23 6.34
C LYS A 102 9.43 5.08 6.12
N CYS A 103 9.21 4.29 5.08
CA CYS A 103 10.17 3.28 4.64
C CYS A 103 11.43 3.95 4.09
N SER A 104 12.60 3.63 4.66
CA SER A 104 13.87 4.20 4.19
C SER A 104 14.35 3.65 2.84
N ALA A 105 13.72 2.57 2.33
CA ALA A 105 14.11 1.95 1.07
C ALA A 105 13.36 2.51 -0.16
N CYS A 106 12.10 2.90 -0.01
CA CYS A 106 11.28 3.40 -1.13
C CYS A 106 10.51 4.70 -0.83
N GLY A 107 10.57 5.22 0.40
CA GLY A 107 9.88 6.44 0.80
C GLY A 107 8.39 6.30 1.07
N SER A 108 7.82 5.10 0.94
CA SER A 108 6.39 4.86 1.21
C SER A 108 6.08 4.90 2.70
N TYR A 109 4.90 5.42 3.04
CA TYR A 109 4.32 5.33 4.40
C TYR A 109 3.38 4.13 4.58
N ASN A 110 3.14 3.33 3.54
CA ASN A 110 2.40 2.08 3.63
C ASN A 110 3.25 0.99 4.30
N THR A 111 3.43 1.13 5.61
CA THR A 111 4.28 0.27 6.43
C THR A 111 3.56 -0.21 7.67
N ARG A 112 4.04 -1.31 8.26
CA ARG A 112 3.60 -1.81 9.57
C ARG A 112 4.80 -2.12 10.45
N ARG A 113 4.65 -1.94 11.76
CA ARG A 113 5.68 -2.30 12.74
C ARG A 113 5.89 -3.82 12.76
N VAL A 114 7.14 -4.23 13.03
CA VAL A 114 7.56 -5.63 13.23
C VAL A 114 8.39 -5.77 14.48
#